data_AF-V6JPW9-F1
#
_entry.id   AF-V6JPW9-F1
#
_cell.length_a   1.000
_cell.length_b   1.000
_cell.length_c   1.000
_cell.angle_alpha   90.00
_cell.angle_beta   90.00
_cell.angle_gamma   90.00
#
_symmetry.space_group_name_H-M   'P 1'
#
loop_
_entity.id
_entity.type
_entity.pdbx_description
1 polymer ?
#
loop_
_entity_poly.entity_id
_entity_poly.type
_entity_poly.pdbx_seq_one_letter_code
_entity_poly.pdbx_strand_id
1 'polypeptide(L)'
;MLLHLPADHGAESVLDALVTTVQPLPSHLRRSLTRDQGREMGAHDAFTVATGIPVYFCHPASPWQRGSNENTNGPIRQYFQGHRPAGPHPQ
;
A
#
# COMPACT_ATOMS: atom_id res chain seq x y z
N MET A 1 3.96 2.31 3.12
CA MET A 1 3.92 3.56 2.32
C MET A 1 2.49 3.79 1.89
N LEU A 2 1.96 5.01 2.05
CA LEU A 2 0.61 5.38 1.62
C LEU A 2 0.74 6.21 0.34
N LEU A 3 0.03 5.81 -0.71
CA LEU A 3 0.03 6.50 -2.01
C LEU A 3 -1.26 7.28 -2.15
N HIS A 4 -1.16 8.56 -2.53
CA HIS A 4 -2.31 9.35 -2.89
C HIS A 4 -2.58 9.20 -4.40
N LEU A 5 -3.74 8.63 -4.74
CA LEU A 5 -4.15 8.33 -6.10
C LEU A 5 -5.52 9.00 -6.36
N PRO A 6 -5.53 10.27 -6.81
CA PRO A 6 -6.76 11.06 -6.91
C PRO A 6 -7.62 10.70 -8.12
N ALA A 7 -7.05 10.06 -9.15
CA ALA A 7 -7.74 9.71 -10.39
C ALA A 7 -8.37 8.31 -10.32
N ASP A 8 -7.53 7.27 -10.17
CA ASP A 8 -7.96 5.88 -10.16
C ASP A 8 -6.97 4.98 -9.42
N HIS A 9 -7.35 3.71 -9.24
CA HIS A 9 -6.55 2.67 -8.57
C HIS A 9 -6.13 1.55 -9.55
N GLY A 10 -5.97 1.87 -10.83
CA GLY A 10 -5.47 0.98 -11.86
C GLY A 10 -3.98 0.68 -11.69
N ALA A 11 -3.53 -0.39 -12.34
CA ALA A 11 -2.15 -0.86 -12.19
C ALA A 11 -1.10 0.16 -12.69
N GLU A 12 -1.41 0.89 -13.77
CA GLU A 12 -0.53 1.94 -14.31
C GLU A 12 -0.43 3.14 -13.37
N SER A 13 -1.57 3.66 -12.90
CA SER A 13 -1.60 4.76 -11.94
C SER A 13 -0.89 4.43 -10.63
N VAL A 14 -1.03 3.18 -10.14
CA VAL A 14 -0.28 2.69 -8.97
C VAL A 14 1.21 2.59 -9.25
N LEU A 15 1.60 2.08 -10.42
CA LEU A 15 2.99 1.98 -10.84
C LEU A 15 3.67 3.36 -10.86
N ASP A 16 3.08 4.33 -11.54
CA ASP A 16 3.66 5.68 -11.67
C ASP A 16 3.83 6.37 -10.31
N ALA A 17 2.81 6.25 -9.45
CA ALA A 17 2.87 6.79 -8.10
C ALA A 17 3.95 6.08 -7.26
N LEU A 18 4.09 4.76 -7.38
CA LEU A 18 5.13 3.99 -6.71
C LEU A 18 6.52 4.44 -7.14
N VAL A 19 6.79 4.47 -8.46
CA VAL A 19 8.10 4.88 -9.01
C VAL A 19 8.47 6.27 -8.53
N THR A 20 7.55 7.22 -8.65
CA THR A 20 7.75 8.62 -8.23
C THR A 20 8.08 8.72 -6.74
N THR A 21 7.41 7.92 -5.89
CA THR A 21 7.61 7.98 -4.44
C THR A 21 8.90 7.29 -4.00
N VAL A 22 9.31 6.20 -4.66
CA VAL A 22 10.50 5.44 -4.25
C VAL A 22 11.81 6.01 -4.80
N GLN A 23 11.80 6.67 -5.97
CA GLN A 23 13.00 7.25 -6.58
C GLN A 23 13.81 8.18 -5.65
N PRO A 24 13.20 9.10 -4.87
CA PRO A 24 13.97 10.00 -4.00
C PRO A 24 14.51 9.31 -2.74
N LEU A 25 14.12 8.07 -2.44
CA LEU A 25 14.59 7.38 -1.25
C LEU A 25 16.08 6.98 -1.39
N PRO A 26 16.88 7.09 -0.32
CA PRO A 26 18.23 6.54 -0.28
C PRO A 26 18.25 5.06 -0.66
N SER A 27 19.25 4.63 -1.43
CA SER A 27 19.35 3.25 -1.96
C SER A 27 19.20 2.16 -0.88
N HIS A 28 19.71 2.39 0.32
CA HIS A 28 19.63 1.45 1.43
C HIS A 28 18.21 1.22 1.96
N LEU A 29 17.27 2.13 1.68
CA LEU A 29 15.83 2.01 2.00
C LEU A 29 15.00 1.42 0.85
N ARG A 30 15.58 1.28 -0.35
CA ARG A 30 14.92 0.83 -1.58
C ARG A 30 15.20 -0.63 -1.92
N ARG A 31 15.33 -1.50 -0.92
CA ARG A 31 15.85 -2.88 -1.13
C ARG A 31 14.85 -3.81 -1.81
N SER A 32 13.59 -3.73 -1.44
CA SER A 32 12.51 -4.54 -2.01
C SER A 32 11.15 -3.91 -1.67
N LEU A 33 10.12 -4.31 -2.42
CA LEU A 33 8.75 -3.96 -2.15
C LEU A 33 7.94 -5.24 -1.88
N THR A 34 7.33 -5.34 -0.70
CA THR A 34 6.41 -6.46 -0.39
C THR A 34 4.98 -5.94 -0.35
N ARG A 35 4.10 -6.51 -1.18
CA ARG A 35 2.67 -6.12 -1.29
C ARG A 35 1.76 -7.34 -1.30
N ASP A 36 0.47 -7.12 -1.09
CA ASP A 36 -0.55 -8.13 -1.37
C ASP A 36 -0.76 -8.29 -2.89
N GLN A 37 -1.46 -9.37 -3.27
CA GLN A 37 -1.74 -9.71 -4.68
C GLN A 37 -2.94 -8.92 -5.25
N GLY A 38 -3.13 -7.67 -4.81
CA GLY A 38 -4.14 -6.79 -5.37
C GLY A 38 -3.97 -6.61 -6.88
N ARG A 39 -5.09 -6.46 -7.60
CA ARG A 39 -5.11 -6.29 -9.07
C ARG A 39 -4.29 -5.08 -9.53
N GLU A 40 -4.15 -4.09 -8.66
CA GLU A 40 -3.41 -2.87 -8.89
C GLU A 40 -1.88 -3.08 -8.91
N MET A 41 -1.40 -4.27 -8.54
CA MET A 41 0.00 -4.69 -8.75
C MET A 41 0.19 -5.48 -10.06
N GLY A 42 -0.77 -5.45 -10.99
CA GLY A 42 -0.68 -6.14 -12.28
C GLY A 42 0.53 -5.73 -13.14
N ALA A 43 1.09 -4.53 -12.92
CA ALA A 43 2.25 -3.99 -13.66
C ALA A 43 3.57 -4.02 -12.84
N HIS A 44 3.69 -4.90 -11.84
CA HIS A 44 4.88 -4.98 -10.97
C HIS A 44 6.19 -5.33 -11.69
N ASP A 45 6.13 -6.03 -12.82
CA ASP A 45 7.31 -6.31 -13.64
C ASP A 45 7.90 -5.01 -14.19
N ALA A 46 7.05 -4.11 -14.68
CA ALA A 46 7.48 -2.79 -15.16
C ALA A 46 8.06 -1.93 -14.02
N PHE A 47 7.53 -2.03 -12.81
CA PHE A 47 8.11 -1.38 -11.62
C PHE A 47 9.54 -1.84 -11.36
N THR A 48 9.76 -3.15 -11.40
CA THR A 48 11.08 -3.76 -11.16
C THR A 48 12.08 -3.29 -12.21
N VAL A 49 11.68 -3.27 -13.49
CA VAL A 49 12.50 -2.75 -14.59
C VAL A 49 12.83 -1.26 -14.41
N ALA A 50 11.85 -0.43 -14.04
CA ALA A 50 12.04 1.01 -13.91
C ALA A 50 12.89 1.43 -12.69
N THR A 51 12.89 0.65 -11.62
CA THR A 51 13.50 1.05 -10.33
C THR A 51 14.67 0.17 -9.89
N GLY A 52 14.81 -1.02 -10.46
CA GLY A 52 15.72 -2.07 -10.00
C GLY A 52 15.29 -2.72 -8.68
N ILE A 53 14.10 -2.41 -8.15
CA ILE A 53 13.63 -2.89 -6.86
C ILE A 53 12.79 -4.17 -7.06
N PRO A 54 13.19 -5.31 -6.48
CA PRO A 54 12.41 -6.54 -6.58
C PRO A 54 11.09 -6.43 -5.81
N VAL A 55 10.03 -6.97 -6.41
CA VAL A 55 8.69 -7.05 -5.81
C VAL A 55 8.40 -8.48 -5.32
N TYR A 56 7.89 -8.59 -4.10
CA TYR A 56 7.46 -9.85 -3.50
C TYR A 56 5.98 -9.78 -3.10
N PHE A 57 5.30 -10.91 -3.22
CA PHE A 57 3.89 -11.02 -2.88
C PHE A 57 3.67 -11.91 -1.65
N CYS A 58 2.76 -11.49 -0.79
CA CYS A 58 2.26 -12.36 0.28
C CYS A 58 1.49 -13.56 -0.33
N HIS A 59 1.53 -14.70 0.36
CA HIS A 59 0.74 -15.85 -0.04
C HIS A 59 -0.77 -15.58 0.10
N PRO A 60 -1.60 -16.15 -0.79
CA PRO A 60 -3.05 -16.12 -0.64
C PRO A 60 -3.48 -16.58 0.75
N ALA A 61 -4.52 -15.96 1.30
CA ALA A 61 -5.09 -16.29 2.60
C ALA A 61 -4.10 -16.26 3.79
N SER A 62 -2.97 -15.55 3.68
CA SER A 62 -1.95 -15.44 4.74
C SER A 62 -1.90 -14.03 5.34
N PRO A 63 -2.94 -13.56 6.07
CA PRO A 63 -3.00 -12.21 6.63
C PRO A 63 -1.84 -11.89 7.59
N TRP A 64 -1.29 -12.89 8.28
CA TRP A 64 -0.17 -12.73 9.21
C TRP A 64 1.13 -12.27 8.53
N GLN A 65 1.33 -12.54 7.22
CA GLN A 65 2.46 -12.01 6.46
C GLN A 65 2.35 -10.50 6.20
N ARG A 66 1.19 -9.91 6.53
CA ARG A 66 0.84 -8.50 6.34
C ARG A 66 0.79 -7.72 7.64
N GLY A 67 1.37 -8.22 8.74
CA GLY A 67 1.17 -7.66 10.09
C GLY A 67 1.39 -6.15 10.18
N SER A 68 2.42 -5.61 9.50
CA SER A 68 2.68 -4.17 9.45
C SER A 68 1.60 -3.38 8.67
N ASN A 69 1.08 -3.96 7.57
CA ASN A 69 0.01 -3.35 6.78
C ASN A 69 -1.30 -3.26 7.58
N GLU A 70 -1.65 -4.30 8.35
CA GLU A 70 -2.85 -4.28 9.20
C GLU A 70 -2.71 -3.30 10.37
N ASN A 71 -1.55 -3.32 11.03
CA ASN A 71 -1.24 -2.41 12.12
C ASN A 71 -1.23 -0.94 11.68
N THR A 72 -0.98 -0.67 10.40
CA THR A 72 -0.99 0.68 9.83
C THR A 72 -2.37 1.07 9.28
N ASN A 73 -3.03 0.18 8.54
CA ASN A 73 -4.31 0.49 7.87
C ASN A 73 -5.48 0.63 8.85
N GLY A 74 -5.48 -0.12 9.96
CA GLY A 74 -6.52 -0.03 10.99
C GLY A 74 -6.64 1.39 11.58
N PRO A 75 -5.57 1.91 12.19
CA PRO A 75 -5.54 3.29 12.70
C PRO A 75 -5.85 4.32 11.61
N ILE A 76 -5.27 4.21 10.42
CA ILE A 76 -5.54 5.13 9.29
C ILE A 76 -7.05 5.18 9.00
N ARG A 77 -7.72 4.03 8.91
CA ARG A 77 -9.18 4.00 8.68
C ARG A 77 -9.94 4.67 9.82
N GLN A 78 -9.57 4.47 11.08
CA GLN A 78 -10.22 5.15 12.21
C GLN A 78 -10.05 6.68 12.15
N TYR A 79 -8.86 7.17 11.82
CA TYR A 79 -8.59 8.60 11.73
C TYR A 79 -9.31 9.25 10.52
N PHE A 80 -9.37 8.59 9.37
CA PHE A 80 -9.96 9.16 8.14
C PHE A 80 -11.43 8.82 7.91
N GLN A 81 -11.98 7.77 8.52
CA GLN A 81 -13.42 7.40 8.40
C GLN A 81 -14.32 8.09 9.42
N GLY A 82 -13.81 9.10 10.11
CA GLY A 82 -14.61 9.95 10.95
C GLY A 82 -14.93 9.34 12.30
N HIS A 83 -14.75 10.18 13.30
CA HIS A 83 -15.59 10.28 14.47
C HIS A 83 -17.07 10.13 14.05
N ARG A 84 -17.60 8.91 14.05
CA ARG A 84 -19.03 8.74 14.28
C ARG A 84 -19.18 8.93 15.79
N PRO A 85 -19.81 10.01 16.29
CA PRO A 85 -20.11 10.07 17.72
C PRO A 85 -20.92 8.81 18.03
N ALA A 86 -20.49 8.06 19.04
CA ALA A 86 -21.32 7.02 19.62
C ALA A 86 -22.67 7.69 19.93
N GLY A 87 -23.75 7.18 19.35
CA GLY A 87 -25.09 7.60 19.75
C GLY A 87 -25.21 7.42 21.28
N PRO A 88 -26.00 8.25 21.96
CA PRO A 88 -26.07 8.21 23.42
C PRO A 88 -26.45 6.80 23.87
N HIS A 89 -25.69 6.26 24.81
CA HIS A 89 -26.02 5.02 25.51
C HIS A 89 -27.42 5.17 26.14
N PRO A 90 -28.38 4.28 25.88
CA PRO A 90 -29.61 4.24 26.65
C PRO A 90 -29.27 3.81 28.09
N GLN A 91 -29.78 4.57 29.06
CA GLN A 91 -29.75 4.25 30.48
C GLN A 91 -30.58 3.00 30.78
#